data_AF-A0A3D3EQ49-F1
#
_entry.id   AF-A0A3D3EQ49-F1
#
_cell.length_a   1.000
_cell.length_b   1.000
_cell.length_c   1.000
_cell.angle_alpha   90.00
_cell.angle_beta   90.00
_cell.angle_gamma   90.00
#
_symmetry.space_group_name_H-M   'P 1'
#
loop_
_entity.id
_entity.type
_entity.pdbx_description
1 polymer ?
#
loop_
_entity_poly.entity_id
_entity_poly.type
_entity_poly.pdbx_seq_one_letter_code
_entity_poly.pdbx_strand_id
1 'polypeptide(L)'
;MEIRLLFKSARSAVIEIADGGIYYTREPYDIMVNGHACLQTNRVITSIWGLKPDSIYHIQVQGSSGGKKELKLQTEKEFVTLDVREFGARGDGKCDDTLPIQAAIMACPKDGRVLIPKGT
;
A
#
# COMPACT_ATOMS: atom_id res chain seq x y z
N MET A 1 4.49 -19.13 13.75
CA MET A 1 3.85 -18.43 12.62
C MET A 1 4.74 -18.46 11.39
N GLU A 2 4.13 -18.31 10.23
CA GLU A 2 4.77 -18.00 8.95
C GLU A 2 4.24 -16.65 8.44
N ILE A 3 5.02 -15.91 7.65
CA ILE A 3 4.55 -14.72 6.94
C ILE A 3 4.66 -14.99 5.45
N ARG A 4 3.61 -14.71 4.68
CA ARG A 4 3.62 -14.83 3.22
C ARG A 4 3.28 -13.50 2.56
N LEU A 5 3.99 -13.18 1.48
CA LEU A 5 3.61 -12.06 0.62
C LEU A 5 2.51 -12.53 -0.34
N LEU A 6 1.33 -11.91 -0.27
CA LEU A 6 0.22 -12.25 -1.17
C LEU A 6 0.14 -11.31 -2.37
N PHE A 7 0.43 -10.04 -2.16
CA PHE A 7 0.35 -9.01 -3.19
C PHE A 7 1.36 -7.91 -2.91
N LYS A 8 1.86 -7.28 -3.97
CA LYS A 8 2.61 -6.03 -3.89
C LYS A 8 2.23 -5.14 -5.06
N SER A 9 2.28 -3.83 -4.84
CA SER A 9 2.21 -2.81 -5.87
C SER A 9 3.45 -1.91 -5.77
N ALA A 10 3.47 -0.83 -6.53
CA ALA A 10 4.47 0.22 -6.36
C ALA A 10 4.37 0.93 -5.00
N ARG A 11 3.21 0.90 -4.31
CA ARG A 11 2.97 1.70 -3.09
C ARG A 11 2.37 0.95 -1.91
N SER A 12 2.18 -0.36 -2.03
CA SER A 12 1.62 -1.19 -0.97
C SER A 12 2.06 -2.64 -1.08
N ALA A 13 1.87 -3.38 0.01
CA ALA A 13 2.00 -4.82 0.04
C ALA A 13 0.91 -5.43 0.91
N VAL A 14 0.50 -6.66 0.61
CA VAL A 14 -0.43 -7.45 1.42
C VAL A 14 0.30 -8.70 1.89
N ILE A 15 0.30 -8.92 3.19
CA ILE A 15 0.88 -10.09 3.82
C ILE A 15 -0.19 -10.94 4.50
N GLU A 16 0.04 -12.25 4.51
CA GLU A 16 -0.65 -13.21 5.37
C GLU A 16 0.22 -13.52 6.60
N ILE A 17 -0.35 -13.40 7.79
CA ILE A 17 0.21 -13.87 9.06
C ILE A 17 -0.40 -15.25 9.35
N ALA A 18 0.23 -16.31 8.85
CA ALA A 18 -0.25 -17.68 9.00
C ALA A 18 0.17 -18.25 10.35
N ASP A 19 -0.58 -17.91 11.40
CA ASP A 19 -0.41 -18.46 12.75
C ASP A 19 -1.46 -19.53 13.13
N GLY A 20 -2.32 -19.88 12.17
CA GLY A 20 -3.40 -20.86 12.32
C GLY A 20 -4.74 -20.24 12.72
N GLY A 21 -4.84 -18.91 12.78
CA GLY A 21 -6.11 -18.17 12.72
C GLY A 21 -6.72 -18.18 11.31
N ILE A 22 -8.02 -17.87 11.21
CA ILE A 22 -8.76 -17.86 9.92
C ILE A 22 -8.98 -16.41 9.44
N TYR A 23 -9.50 -15.57 10.32
CA TYR A 23 -9.75 -14.14 10.05
C TYR A 23 -8.96 -13.28 11.03
N TYR A 24 -9.11 -13.61 12.31
CA TYR A 24 -8.24 -13.12 13.37
C TYR A 24 -7.06 -14.05 13.54
N THR A 25 -5.89 -13.47 13.78
CA THR A 25 -4.72 -14.18 14.28
C THR A 25 -4.96 -14.66 15.72
N ARG A 26 -4.16 -15.63 16.18
CA ARG A 26 -4.26 -16.19 17.54
C ARG A 26 -3.82 -15.22 18.62
N GLU A 27 -3.02 -14.23 18.25
CA GLU A 27 -2.56 -13.13 19.11
C GLU A 27 -2.38 -11.85 18.29
N PRO A 28 -2.28 -10.65 18.90
CA PRO A 28 -1.94 -9.43 18.18
C PRO A 28 -0.47 -9.43 17.74
N TYR A 29 -0.21 -8.77 16.61
CA TYR A 29 1.12 -8.62 16.03
C TYR A 29 1.44 -7.15 15.74
N ASP A 30 2.67 -6.77 16.05
CA ASP A 30 3.28 -5.52 15.65
C ASP A 30 4.04 -5.70 14.33
N ILE A 31 3.78 -4.82 13.37
CA ILE A 31 4.46 -4.78 12.08
C ILE A 31 5.41 -3.60 12.06
N MET A 32 6.67 -3.87 11.74
CA MET A 32 7.70 -2.85 11.52
C MET A 32 8.17 -2.90 10.07
N VAL A 33 8.42 -1.73 9.49
CA VAL A 33 8.94 -1.56 8.13
C VAL A 33 10.26 -0.81 8.23
N ASN A 34 11.35 -1.43 7.78
CA ASN A 34 12.72 -0.93 7.91
C ASN A 34 13.08 -0.55 9.36
N GLY A 35 12.62 -1.33 10.34
CA GLY A 35 12.88 -1.11 11.77
C GLY A 35 12.00 -0.04 12.42
N HIS A 36 11.11 0.63 11.67
CA HIS A 36 10.16 1.59 12.22
C HIS A 36 8.78 0.95 12.41
N ALA A 37 8.14 1.21 13.56
CA ALA A 37 6.77 0.76 13.81
C ALA A 37 5.83 1.29 12.72
N CYS A 38 5.06 0.38 12.11
CA CYS A 38 4.14 0.69 11.03
C CYS A 38 2.68 0.60 11.50
N LEU A 39 2.28 -0.55 12.04
CA LEU A 39 0.94 -0.77 12.57
C LEU A 39 0.90 -1.97 13.51
N GLN A 40 -0.15 -2.05 14.33
CA GLN A 40 -0.52 -3.23 15.10
C GLN A 40 -1.80 -3.84 14.52
N THR A 41 -1.89 -5.17 14.45
CA THR A 41 -3.02 -5.87 13.85
C THR A 41 -3.31 -7.18 14.57
N ASN A 42 -4.56 -7.62 14.50
CA ASN A 42 -4.95 -8.99 14.82
C ASN A 42 -5.58 -9.69 13.61
N ARG A 43 -5.35 -9.20 12.39
CA ARG A 43 -5.91 -9.76 11.15
C ARG A 43 -4.89 -10.64 10.44
N VAL A 44 -5.35 -11.80 9.99
CA VAL A 44 -4.54 -12.75 9.22
C VAL A 44 -4.05 -12.10 7.92
N ILE A 45 -4.93 -11.40 7.21
CA ILE A 45 -4.58 -10.62 6.03
C ILE A 45 -4.39 -9.16 6.42
N THR A 46 -3.19 -8.63 6.19
CA THR A 46 -2.84 -7.27 6.56
C THR A 46 -2.17 -6.54 5.40
N SER A 47 -2.65 -5.33 5.14
CA SER A 47 -2.10 -4.44 4.11
C SER A 47 -1.16 -3.40 4.72
N ILE A 48 0.01 -3.24 4.10
CA ILE A 48 1.01 -2.22 4.41
C ILE A 48 0.93 -1.17 3.31
N TRP A 49 0.57 0.05 3.69
CA TRP A 49 0.34 1.17 2.78
C TRP A 49 1.45 2.22 2.87
N GLY A 50 1.48 3.15 1.91
CA GLY A 50 2.39 4.30 1.94
C GLY A 50 3.83 3.96 1.58
N LEU A 51 4.07 2.82 0.93
CA LEU A 51 5.39 2.47 0.43
C LEU A 51 5.76 3.37 -0.78
N LYS A 52 7.07 3.51 -1.01
CA LYS A 52 7.61 4.22 -2.18
C LYS A 52 7.80 3.23 -3.33
N PRO A 53 7.61 3.67 -4.59
CA PRO A 53 7.93 2.86 -5.77
C PRO A 53 9.39 2.43 -5.84
N ASP A 54 9.64 1.32 -6.52
CA ASP A 54 10.96 0.76 -6.80
C ASP A 54 11.93 0.79 -5.59
N SER A 55 11.42 0.36 -4.44
CA SER A 55 12.12 0.46 -3.16
C SER A 55 12.12 -0.88 -2.43
N ILE A 56 13.26 -1.21 -1.84
CA ILE A 56 13.43 -2.41 -1.03
C ILE A 56 12.98 -2.13 0.40
N TYR A 57 12.17 -3.04 0.95
CA TYR A 57 11.66 -3.00 2.30
C TYR A 57 11.96 -4.29 3.07
N HIS A 58 12.29 -4.11 4.34
CA HIS A 58 12.41 -5.18 5.34
C HIS A 58 11.20 -5.09 6.27
N ILE A 59 10.29 -6.05 6.17
CA ILE A 59 9.09 -6.16 7.00
C ILE A 59 9.37 -7.14 8.12
N GLN A 60 9.11 -6.72 9.35
CA GLN A 60 9.23 -7.55 10.54
C GLN A 60 7.85 -7.65 11.18
N VAL A 61 7.42 -8.86 11.53
CA VAL A 61 6.17 -9.10 12.26
C VAL A 61 6.51 -9.78 13.57
N GLN A 62 6.05 -9.21 14.67
CA GLN A 62 6.36 -9.65 16.03
C GLN A 62 5.08 -9.85 16.82
N GLY A 63 4.90 -11.06 17.37
CA GLY A 63 3.77 -11.41 18.22
C GLY A 63 4.05 -11.06 19.68
N SER A 64 2.99 -10.86 20.45
CA SER A 64 3.07 -10.56 21.89
C SER A 64 3.77 -11.65 22.71
N SER A 65 3.72 -12.90 22.26
CA SER A 65 4.39 -14.06 22.84
C SER A 65 5.90 -14.13 22.56
N GLY A 66 6.45 -13.16 21.80
CA GLY A 66 7.87 -13.07 21.45
C GLY A 66 8.24 -13.68 20.10
N GLY A 67 7.30 -14.33 19.40
CA GLY A 67 7.54 -14.85 18.06
C GLY A 67 7.84 -13.73 17.06
N LYS A 68 8.98 -13.81 16.34
CA LYS A 68 9.37 -12.83 15.31
C LYS A 68 9.62 -13.50 13.97
N LYS A 69 9.14 -12.88 12.88
CA LYS A 69 9.42 -13.29 11.50
C LYS A 69 9.69 -12.06 10.63
N GLU A 70 10.42 -12.28 9.54
CA GLU A 70 10.83 -11.21 8.63
C GLU A 70 10.59 -11.61 7.18
N LEU A 71 10.31 -10.61 6.36
CA LEU A 71 10.10 -10.73 4.91
C LEU A 71 10.79 -9.53 4.24
N LYS A 72 11.54 -9.79 3.17
CA LYS A 72 12.08 -8.74 2.31
C LYS A 72 11.24 -8.65 1.04
N LEU A 73 10.88 -7.45 0.61
CA LEU A 73 10.22 -7.21 -0.68
C LEU A 73 10.81 -6.00 -1.39
N GLN A 74 10.61 -5.94 -2.70
CA GLN A 74 10.83 -4.76 -3.52
C GLN A 74 9.51 -4.37 -4.16
N THR A 75 9.07 -3.13 -3.94
CA THR A 75 7.86 -2.58 -4.58
C THR A 75 8.06 -2.48 -6.09
N GLU A 76 6.95 -2.48 -6.82
CA GLU A 76 7.00 -2.36 -8.27
C GLU A 76 7.42 -0.94 -8.69
N LYS A 77 7.83 -0.82 -9.95
CA LYS A 77 8.16 0.49 -10.53
C LYS A 77 6.88 1.30 -10.73
N GLU A 78 6.96 2.59 -10.44
CA GLU A 78 6.02 3.60 -10.91
C GLU A 78 6.85 4.71 -11.55
N PHE A 79 6.62 4.98 -12.83
CA PHE A 79 7.42 5.95 -13.57
C PHE A 79 7.10 7.39 -13.15
N VAL A 80 5.82 7.71 -13.03
CA VAL A 80 5.35 9.05 -12.67
C VAL A 80 3.96 8.97 -12.02
N THR A 81 3.69 9.91 -11.12
CA THR A 81 2.33 10.19 -10.65
C THR A 81 1.83 11.46 -11.33
N LEU A 82 0.67 11.39 -12.01
CA LEU A 82 -0.02 12.54 -12.59
C LEU A 82 -1.21 12.93 -11.70
N ASP A 83 -1.17 14.11 -11.08
CA ASP A 83 -2.27 14.62 -10.28
C ASP A 83 -3.31 15.30 -11.17
N VAL A 84 -4.57 14.88 -11.11
CA VAL A 84 -5.63 15.42 -11.98
C VAL A 84 -5.86 16.93 -11.80
N ARG A 85 -5.45 17.51 -10.67
CA ARG A 85 -5.53 18.97 -10.43
C ARG A 85 -4.58 19.76 -11.32
N GLU A 86 -3.45 19.16 -11.70
CA GLU A 86 -2.50 19.76 -12.66
C GLU A 86 -3.09 19.83 -14.07
N PHE A 87 -4.14 19.04 -14.34
CA PHE A 87 -4.93 19.06 -15.58
C PHE A 87 -6.20 19.92 -15.46
N GLY A 88 -6.42 20.55 -14.30
CA GLY A 88 -7.53 21.47 -14.05
C GLY A 88 -8.73 20.88 -13.29
N ALA A 89 -8.64 19.65 -12.78
CA ALA A 89 -9.70 19.08 -11.96
C ALA A 89 -9.86 19.88 -10.65
N ARG A 90 -11.09 20.13 -10.23
CA ARG A 90 -11.39 20.94 -9.04
C ARG A 90 -11.76 20.11 -7.83
N GLY A 91 -12.54 19.05 -8.00
CA GLY A 91 -13.07 18.22 -6.92
C GLY A 91 -13.95 19.02 -5.94
N ASP A 92 -14.71 19.99 -6.45
CA ASP A 92 -15.59 20.86 -5.65
C ASP A 92 -17.05 20.36 -5.60
N GLY A 93 -17.34 19.19 -6.20
CA GLY A 93 -18.69 18.62 -6.32
C GLY A 93 -19.64 19.40 -7.24
N LYS A 94 -19.14 20.40 -7.99
CA LYS A 94 -19.95 21.25 -8.88
C LYS A 94 -19.42 21.28 -10.30
N CYS A 95 -18.10 21.37 -10.46
CA CYS A 95 -17.44 21.39 -11.75
C CYS A 95 -17.49 20.00 -12.39
N ASP A 96 -17.71 19.94 -13.70
CA ASP A 96 -17.52 18.71 -14.45
C ASP A 96 -16.02 18.48 -14.70
N ASP A 97 -15.44 17.57 -13.92
CA ASP A 97 -14.02 17.21 -14.00
C ASP A 97 -13.73 16.10 -15.04
N THR A 98 -14.72 15.71 -15.87
CA THR A 98 -14.54 14.66 -16.89
C THR A 98 -13.36 14.96 -17.82
N LEU A 99 -13.25 16.20 -18.31
CA LEU A 99 -12.18 16.61 -19.23
C LEU A 99 -10.79 16.58 -18.58
N PRO A 100 -10.55 17.22 -17.42
CA PRO A 100 -9.27 17.11 -16.70
C PRO A 100 -8.85 15.68 -16.38
N ILE A 101 -9.78 14.84 -15.89
CA ILE A 101 -9.48 13.45 -15.53
C ILE A 101 -9.12 12.65 -16.79
N GLN A 102 -9.89 12.79 -17.87
CA GLN A 102 -9.59 12.10 -19.13
C GLN A 102 -8.25 12.56 -19.71
N ALA A 103 -7.92 13.85 -19.62
CA ALA A 103 -6.62 14.36 -20.05
C ALA A 103 -5.46 13.72 -19.27
N ALA A 104 -5.60 13.59 -17.94
CA ALA A 104 -4.59 12.91 -17.12
C ALA A 104 -4.43 11.42 -17.51
N ILE A 105 -5.52 10.72 -17.81
CA ILE A 105 -5.49 9.33 -18.29
C ILE A 105 -4.76 9.22 -19.63
N MET A 106 -5.08 10.08 -20.59
CA MET A 106 -4.47 10.08 -21.92
C MET A 106 -2.99 10.47 -21.90
N ALA A 107 -2.59 11.32 -20.95
CA ALA A 107 -1.20 11.72 -20.74
C ALA A 107 -0.39 10.68 -19.95
N CYS A 108 -1.04 9.72 -19.29
CA CYS A 108 -0.38 8.77 -18.41
C CYS A 108 0.46 7.77 -19.22
N PRO A 109 1.79 7.76 -19.05
CA PRO A 109 2.64 6.78 -19.74
C PRO A 109 2.47 5.39 -19.12
N LYS A 110 3.02 4.38 -19.79
CA LYS A 110 3.14 3.03 -19.22
C LYS A 110 3.83 3.10 -17.85
N ASP A 111 3.34 2.31 -16.90
CA ASP A 111 3.78 2.27 -15.50
C ASP A 111 3.61 3.61 -14.76
N GLY A 112 2.80 4.53 -15.30
CA GLY A 112 2.36 5.74 -14.60
C GLY A 112 1.14 5.49 -13.71
N ARG A 113 0.89 6.43 -12.79
CA ARG A 113 -0.29 6.44 -11.92
C ARG A 113 -1.03 7.76 -12.05
N VAL A 114 -2.31 7.73 -12.37
CA VAL A 114 -3.20 8.90 -12.23
C VAL A 114 -3.66 8.98 -10.78
N LEU A 115 -3.42 10.11 -10.13
CA LEU A 115 -3.84 10.40 -8.76
C LEU A 115 -5.07 11.30 -8.79
N ILE A 116 -6.18 10.78 -8.27
CA ILE A 116 -7.34 11.57 -7.87
C ILE A 116 -7.20 11.82 -6.35
N PRO A 117 -6.86 13.04 -5.93
CA PRO A 117 -6.72 13.38 -4.53
C PRO A 117 -8.09 13.53 -3.86
N LYS A 118 -8.10 13.78 -2.55
CA LYS A 118 -9.34 14.06 -1.81
C LYS A 118 -10.08 15.25 -2.43
N GLY A 119 -11.36 15.05 -2.72
CA GLY A 119 -12.30 16.00 -3.31
C GLY A 119 -13.70 15.38 -3.38
N THR A 120 -14.67 16.13 -3.89
CA THR A 120 -16.08 15.71 -4.10
C THR A 120 -16.39 15.64 -5.58
#